data_AF-A0A2E3ZU56-F1
#
_entry.id   AF-A0A2E3ZU56-F1
#
_cell.length_a   1.000
_cell.length_b   1.000
_cell.length_c   1.000
_cell.angle_alpha   90.00
_cell.angle_beta   90.00
_cell.angle_gamma   90.00
#
_symmetry.space_group_name_H-M   'P 1'
#
loop_
_entity.id
_entity.type
_entity.pdbx_description
1 polymer ?
#
loop_
_entity_poly.entity_id
_entity_poly.type
_entity_poly.pdbx_seq_one_letter_code
_entity_poly.pdbx_strand_id
1 'polypeptide(L)'
;MKEANRQLNEQIEGEWRLPSRKELESLVCSHCEGVKINQKLFPDTPAQPFWTSQKNWWSPKFIWSVNFFTGHSYGRFVPEKKLFVRFLRDR
;
A
#
# COMPACT_ATOMS: atom_id res chain seq x y z
N MET A 1 -8.74 -4.67 -7.05
CA MET A 1 -7.77 -3.58 -7.28
C MET A 1 -8.31 -2.54 -8.25
N LYS A 2 -8.53 -2.84 -9.54
CA LYS A 2 -9.11 -1.88 -10.50
C LYS A 2 -10.49 -1.35 -10.07
N GLU A 3 -11.32 -2.23 -9.53
CA GLU A 3 -12.64 -1.87 -9.00
C GLU A 3 -12.58 -0.87 -7.84
N ALA A 4 -11.57 -0.99 -6.96
CA ALA A 4 -11.43 -0.12 -5.81
C ALA A 4 -11.04 1.32 -6.21
N ASN A 5 -10.19 1.49 -7.22
CA ASN A 5 -9.89 2.82 -7.79
C ASN A 5 -11.14 3.44 -8.41
N ARG A 6 -11.93 2.65 -9.16
CA ARG A 6 -13.15 3.15 -9.82
C ARG A 6 -14.15 3.70 -8.80
N GLN A 7 -14.48 2.90 -7.78
CA GLN A 7 -15.42 3.28 -6.73
C GLN A 7 -14.96 4.55 -6.00
N LEU A 8 -13.65 4.69 -5.76
CA LEU A 8 -13.11 5.87 -5.08
C LEU A 8 -13.23 7.13 -5.95
N ASN A 9 -12.89 7.04 -7.24
CA ASN A 9 -12.94 8.17 -8.17
C ASN A 9 -14.38 8.58 -8.55
N GLU A 10 -15.36 7.71 -8.35
CA GLU A 10 -16.79 8.06 -8.47
C GLU A 10 -17.30 8.85 -7.26
N GLN A 11 -16.69 8.66 -6.09
CA GLN A 11 -17.15 9.23 -4.82
C GLN A 11 -16.38 10.48 -4.39
N ILE A 12 -15.14 10.64 -4.87
CA ILE A 12 -14.24 11.71 -4.45
C ILE A 12 -13.64 12.36 -5.68
N GLU A 13 -13.69 13.70 -5.73
CA GLU A 13 -13.06 14.49 -6.78
C GLU A 13 -11.53 14.28 -6.80
N GLY A 14 -10.99 14.06 -8.00
CA GLY A 14 -9.56 13.85 -8.26
C GLY A 14 -9.23 12.44 -8.78
N GLU A 15 -8.02 12.28 -9.30
CA GLU A 15 -7.53 11.01 -9.81
C GLU A 15 -6.80 10.23 -8.71
N TRP A 16 -7.54 9.38 -8.01
CA TRP A 16 -7.01 8.50 -6.98
C TRP A 16 -6.63 7.14 -7.56
N ARG A 17 -5.49 6.62 -7.09
CA ARG A 17 -4.99 5.30 -7.48
C ARG A 17 -4.28 4.60 -6.33
N LEU A 18 -4.19 3.28 -6.48
CA LEU A 18 -3.28 2.47 -5.69
C LEU A 18 -1.81 2.87 -5.92
N PRO A 19 -0.99 2.85 -4.85
CA PRO A 19 0.41 3.18 -4.92
C PRO A 19 1.20 2.05 -5.56
N SER A 20 2.25 2.40 -6.29
CA SER A 20 3.29 1.45 -6.68
C SER A 20 4.05 0.96 -5.44
N ARG A 21 4.77 -0.16 -5.59
CA ARG A 21 5.60 -0.69 -4.51
C ARG A 21 6.65 0.33 -4.05
N LYS A 22 7.31 0.99 -4.99
CA LYS A 22 8.33 2.01 -4.71
C LYS A 22 7.78 3.20 -3.94
N GLU A 23 6.56 3.65 -4.24
CA GLU A 23 5.92 4.76 -3.53
C GLU A 23 5.55 4.40 -2.08
N LEU A 24 5.14 3.16 -1.79
CA LEU A 24 4.94 2.75 -0.40
C LEU A 24 6.27 2.46 0.33
N GLU A 25 7.25 1.87 -0.38
CA GLU A 25 8.59 1.63 0.16
C GLU A 25 9.27 2.94 0.59
N SER A 26 9.07 4.05 -0.14
CA SER A 26 9.64 5.34 0.22
C SER A 26 9.06 5.95 1.50
N LEU A 27 7.90 5.48 1.96
CA LEU A 27 7.30 5.88 3.24
C LEU A 27 7.86 5.09 4.43
N VAL A 28 8.61 4.02 4.18
CA VAL A 28 9.15 3.18 5.24
C VAL A 28 10.22 3.95 6.03
N CYS A 29 10.00 4.06 7.33
CA CYS A 29 10.91 4.68 8.27
C CYS A 29 11.72 3.60 8.99
N SER A 30 13.00 3.45 8.64
CA SER A 30 13.89 2.44 9.24
C SER A 30 14.14 2.66 10.74
N HIS A 31 14.22 3.94 11.15
CA HIS A 31 14.51 4.35 12.53
C HIS A 31 13.27 4.47 13.42
N CYS A 32 12.06 4.28 12.87
CA CYS A 32 10.83 4.37 13.66
C CYS A 32 10.65 3.11 14.52
N GLU A 33 10.30 3.28 15.79
CA GLU A 33 9.94 2.19 16.69
C GLU A 33 8.46 1.82 16.51
N GLY A 34 8.15 0.52 16.59
CA GLY A 34 6.79 0.02 16.33
C GLY A 34 6.41 0.13 14.85
N VAL A 35 5.56 1.11 14.50
CA VAL A 35 5.09 1.30 13.12
C VAL A 35 6.19 1.97 12.29
N LYS A 36 6.61 1.30 11.21
CA LYS A 36 7.67 1.72 10.28
C LYS A 36 7.24 2.79 9.30
N ILE A 37 6.56 3.83 9.77
CA ILE A 37 6.14 5.01 8.99
C ILE A 37 6.15 6.24 9.90
N ASN A 38 6.38 7.43 9.34
CA ASN A 38 6.31 8.66 10.11
C ASN A 38 4.87 8.95 10.57
N GLN A 39 4.55 8.62 11.82
CA GLN A 39 3.20 8.80 12.39
C GLN A 39 2.81 10.28 12.60
N LYS A 40 3.76 11.23 12.55
CA LYS A 40 3.41 12.67 12.56
C LYS A 40 2.80 13.11 11.22
N LEU A 41 3.27 12.54 10.12
CA LEU A 41 2.76 12.83 8.77
C LEU A 41 1.59 11.91 8.39
N PHE A 42 1.61 10.67 8.89
CA PHE A 42 0.61 9.64 8.60
C PHE A 42 0.02 9.10 9.90
N PRO A 43 -0.74 9.94 10.64
CA PRO A 43 -1.38 9.50 11.88
C PRO A 43 -2.30 8.31 11.63
N ASP A 44 -2.52 7.53 12.69
CA ASP A 44 -3.41 6.36 12.71
C ASP A 44 -3.06 5.27 11.68
N THR A 45 -1.83 5.26 11.15
CA THR A 45 -1.38 4.17 10.28
C THR A 45 -1.09 2.92 11.13
N PRO A 46 -1.81 1.81 10.92
CA PRO A 46 -1.54 0.58 11.64
C PRO A 46 -0.24 -0.08 11.15
N ALA A 47 0.45 -0.76 12.06
CA ALA A 47 1.56 -1.67 11.74
C ALA A 47 1.03 -2.94 11.05
N GLN A 48 0.70 -2.83 9.76
CA GLN A 48 0.10 -3.89 8.96
C GLN A 48 0.64 -3.88 7.52
N PRO A 49 0.39 -4.94 6.73
CA PRO A 49 0.67 -4.93 5.30
C PRO A 49 -0.33 -4.10 4.51
N PHE A 50 0.19 -3.35 3.54
CA PHE A 50 -0.57 -2.51 2.61
C PHE A 50 -0.40 -3.00 1.18
N TRP A 51 -1.51 -3.01 0.45
CA TRP A 51 -1.53 -3.38 -0.95
C TRP A 51 -0.82 -2.36 -1.84
N THR A 52 -0.14 -2.85 -2.87
CA THR A 52 0.40 -2.05 -3.97
C THR A 52 -0.35 -2.34 -5.27
N SER A 53 -0.15 -1.52 -6.30
CA SER A 53 -0.63 -1.76 -7.66
C SER A 53 0.15 -2.83 -8.43
N GLN A 54 1.25 -3.36 -7.86
CA GLN A 54 2.19 -4.22 -8.58
C GLN A 54 1.93 -5.71 -8.33
N LYS A 55 1.80 -6.48 -9.41
CA LYS A 55 1.83 -7.95 -9.37
C LYS A 55 3.26 -8.46 -9.20
N ASN A 56 3.41 -9.63 -8.58
CA ASN A 56 4.70 -10.31 -8.56
C ASN A 56 5.00 -10.88 -9.95
N TRP A 57 6.01 -10.35 -10.63
CA TRP A 57 6.36 -10.75 -11.97
C TRP A 57 6.91 -12.20 -12.05
N TRP A 58 7.50 -12.73 -10.97
CA TRP A 58 7.94 -14.14 -10.92
C TRP A 58 6.79 -15.11 -10.60
N SER A 59 5.74 -14.63 -9.95
CA SER A 59 4.56 -15.43 -9.65
C SER A 59 3.31 -14.57 -9.76
N PRO A 60 2.75 -14.40 -10.98
CA PRO A 60 1.68 -13.43 -11.26
C PRO A 60 0.37 -13.66 -10.50
N LYS A 61 0.24 -14.80 -9.83
CA LYS A 61 -0.85 -15.11 -8.89
C LYS A 61 -0.80 -14.25 -7.63
N PHE A 62 0.37 -13.72 -7.28
CA PHE A 62 0.58 -12.91 -6.09
C PHE A 62 0.74 -11.42 -6.42
N ILE A 63 0.42 -10.59 -5.44
CA ILE A 63 0.54 -9.14 -5.48
C ILE A 63 1.56 -8.70 -4.43
N TRP A 64 2.32 -7.65 -4.74
CA TRP A 64 3.24 -7.04 -3.81
C TRP A 64 2.49 -6.24 -2.74
N SER A 65 2.98 -6.37 -1.51
CA SER A 65 2.57 -5.56 -0.37
C SER A 65 3.81 -4.96 0.31
N VAL A 66 3.63 -3.84 1.00
CA VAL A 66 4.64 -3.23 1.88
C VAL A 66 4.12 -3.33 3.30
N ASN A 67 4.93 -3.85 4.22
CA ASN A 67 4.53 -4.07 5.60
C ASN A 67 5.12 -3.01 6.53
N PHE A 68 4.26 -2.16 7.10
CA PHE A 68 4.71 -1.15 8.06
C PHE A 68 4.94 -1.70 9.47
N PHE A 69 4.69 -2.99 9.74
CA PHE A 69 5.18 -3.62 10.97
C PHE A 69 6.67 -3.96 10.87
N THR A 70 7.13 -4.46 9.72
CA THR A 70 8.51 -4.94 9.55
C THR A 70 9.39 -4.00 8.72
N GLY A 71 8.80 -3.11 7.92
CA GLY A 71 9.51 -2.27 6.95
C GLY A 71 9.87 -3.01 5.65
N HIS A 72 9.34 -4.21 5.42
CA HIS A 72 9.69 -5.04 4.26
C HIS A 72 8.54 -5.22 3.28
N SER A 73 8.90 -5.52 2.03
CA SER A 73 7.96 -5.85 0.95
C SER A 73 7.81 -7.36 0.78
N TYR A 74 6.59 -7.83 0.51
CA TYR A 74 6.28 -9.24 0.29
C TYR A 74 5.45 -9.45 -0.98
N GLY A 75 5.97 -10.24 -1.92
CA GLY A 75 5.33 -10.57 -3.19
C GLY A 75 4.58 -11.91 -3.19
N ARG A 76 3.99 -12.30 -2.06
CA ARG A 76 3.39 -13.64 -1.86
C ARG A 76 1.93 -13.62 -1.45
N PHE A 77 1.29 -12.45 -1.47
CA PHE A 77 -0.10 -12.33 -1.06
C PHE A 77 -1.04 -12.56 -2.23
N VAL A 78 -2.04 -13.41 -2.01
CA VAL A 78 -3.14 -13.64 -2.97
C VAL A 78 -4.16 -12.50 -2.89
N PRO A 79 -4.80 -12.11 -4.01
CA PRO A 79 -5.70 -10.95 -4.08
C PRO A 79 -6.93 -11.04 -3.15
N GLU A 80 -7.31 -12.23 -2.70
CA GLU A 80 -8.44 -12.47 -1.81
C GLU A 80 -8.12 -12.11 -0.34
N LYS A 81 -6.83 -11.91 0.00
CA LYS A 81 -6.45 -11.50 1.36
C LYS A 81 -6.87 -10.06 1.61
N LYS A 82 -7.45 -9.84 2.79
CA LYS A 82 -7.80 -8.51 3.28
C LYS A 82 -6.54 -7.84 3.85
N LEU A 83 -5.97 -6.90 3.09
CA LEU A 83 -4.90 -6.01 3.53
C LEU A 83 -5.38 -4.57 3.45
N PHE A 84 -4.65 -3.67 4.12
CA PHE A 84 -4.96 -2.25 4.08
C PHE A 84 -4.59 -1.65 2.72
N VAL A 85 -5.23 -0.53 2.40
CA VAL A 85 -4.96 0.24 1.19
C VAL A 85 -4.73 1.68 1.60
N ARG A 86 -3.74 2.33 0.99
CA ARG A 86 -3.52 3.77 1.08
C ARG A 86 -3.51 4.32 -0.33
N PHE A 87 -4.57 5.03 -0.72
CA PHE A 87 -4.64 5.64 -2.05
C PHE A 87 -3.74 6.88 -2.14
N LEU A 88 -3.18 7.09 -3.33
CA LEU A 88 -2.46 8.29 -3.71
C LEU A 88 -3.32 9.08 -4.70
N ARG A 89 -3.23 10.40 -4.62
CA ARG A 89 -3.78 11.32 -5.63
C ARG A 89 -2.61 11.94 -6.38
N ASP A 90 -2.62 11.85 -7.70
CA ASP A 90 -1.65 12.57 -8.52
C ASP A 90 -1.97 14.08 -8.47
N ARG A 91 -0.93 14.93 -8.58
CA ARG A 91 -1.04 16.40 -8.48
C ARG A 91 -1.46 17.01 -9.81
#